data_AF-A0AB34I506-F1
#
_entry.id   AF-A0AB34I506-F1
#
_cell.length_a   1.000
_cell.length_b   1.000
_cell.length_c   1.000
_cell.angle_alpha   90.00
_cell.angle_beta   90.00
_cell.angle_gamma   90.00
#
_symmetry.space_group_name_H-M   'P 1'
#
loop_
_entity.id
_entity.type
_entity.pdbx_description
1 polymer ?
#
loop_
_entity_poly.entity_id
_entity_poly.type
_entity_poly.pdbx_seq_one_letter_code
_entity_poly.pdbx_strand_id
1 'polypeptide(L)'
;MLFPVLLAIQGTVGAVYCVVISSLGLLSGPLCDTGSGNYTYPFRNYSLDNSYLLNQPTWATCQEPEHIVLWNVVLFSIQLGIGVVEAVLCLSQVVSGLCDIFCGTCVRKGQG
;
A
#
# COMPACT_ATOMS: atom_id res chain seq x y z
N MET A 1 6.12 -26.92 8.69
CA MET A 1 4.88 -26.37 8.10
C MET A 1 4.41 -25.07 8.78
N LEU A 2 4.63 -24.84 10.08
CA LEU A 2 4.16 -23.62 10.76
C LEU A 2 4.98 -22.34 10.49
N PHE A 3 6.31 -22.42 10.39
CA PHE A 3 7.17 -21.26 10.14
C PHE A 3 6.80 -20.43 8.89
N PRO A 4 6.58 -21.02 7.69
CA PRO A 4 6.17 -20.24 6.52
C PRO A 4 4.79 -19.59 6.70
N VAL A 5 3.87 -20.25 7.41
CA VAL A 5 2.54 -19.69 7.71
C VAL A 5 2.66 -18.49 8.64
N LEU A 6 3.50 -18.56 9.69
CA LEU A 6 3.75 -17.43 10.59
C LEU A 6 4.37 -16.24 9.85
N LEU A 7 5.33 -16.50 8.95
CA LEU A 7 5.93 -15.45 8.12
C LEU A 7 4.92 -14.83 7.14
N ALA A 8 4.04 -15.65 6.54
CA ALA A 8 2.99 -15.16 5.66
C ALA A 8 1.96 -14.30 6.41
N ILE A 9 1.60 -14.65 7.66
CA ILE A 9 0.74 -13.83 8.50
C ILE A 9 1.40 -12.48 8.78
N GLN A 10 2.67 -12.48 9.20
CA GLN A 10 3.41 -11.25 9.49
C GLN A 10 3.53 -10.35 8.24
N GLY A 11 3.87 -10.94 7.09
CA GLY A 11 3.93 -10.22 5.82
C GLY A 11 2.57 -9.66 5.39
N THR A 12 1.49 -10.41 5.60
CA THR A 12 0.13 -9.93 5.30
C THR A 12 -0.23 -8.70 6.15
N VAL A 13 0.07 -8.71 7.45
CA VAL A 13 -0.17 -7.55 8.33
C VAL A 13 0.64 -6.34 7.88
N GLY A 14 1.93 -6.54 7.56
CA GLY A 14 2.81 -5.48 7.04
C GLY A 14 2.30 -4.90 5.72
N ALA A 15 1.93 -5.76 4.77
CA ALA A 15 1.39 -5.39 3.46
C ALA A 15 0.09 -4.60 3.59
N VAL A 16 -0.85 -5.04 4.43
CA VAL A 16 -2.12 -4.32 4.67
C VAL A 16 -1.85 -2.95 5.28
N TYR A 17 -0.99 -2.86 6.30
CA TYR A 17 -0.62 -1.59 6.91
C TYR A 17 0.01 -0.64 5.88
N CYS A 18 0.93 -1.17 5.08
CA CYS A 18 1.62 -0.45 4.02
C CYS A 18 0.65 0.12 2.97
N VAL A 19 -0.29 -0.69 2.49
CA VAL A 19 -1.30 -0.27 1.51
C VAL A 19 -2.22 0.81 2.08
N VAL A 20 -2.69 0.64 3.33
CA VAL A 20 -3.56 1.63 3.99
C VAL A 20 -2.86 2.96 4.15
N ILE A 21 -1.67 2.98 4.75
CA ILE A 21 -0.93 4.22 4.98
C ILE A 21 -0.52 4.89 3.65
N SER A 22 -0.10 4.11 2.65
CA SER A 22 0.27 4.66 1.34
C SER A 22 -0.94 5.29 0.64
N SER A 23 -2.11 4.66 0.73
CA SER A 23 -3.36 5.22 0.19
C SER A 23 -3.75 6.52 0.89
N LEU A 24 -3.68 6.56 2.22
CA LEU A 24 -3.97 7.75 3.02
C LEU A 24 -2.98 8.88 2.75
N GLY A 25 -1.70 8.56 2.54
CA GLY A 25 -0.65 9.52 2.15
C GLY A 25 -0.89 10.12 0.76
N LEU A 26 -1.38 9.30 -0.17
CA LEU A 26 -1.79 9.74 -1.51
C LEU A 26 -3.05 10.61 -1.50
N LEU A 27 -3.99 10.37 -0.57
CA LEU A 27 -5.21 11.18 -0.45
C LEU A 27 -5.00 12.49 0.32
N SER A 28 -4.10 12.48 1.31
CA SER A 28 -3.82 13.67 2.12
C SER A 28 -2.95 14.69 1.39
N GLY A 29 -2.09 14.23 0.49
CA GLY A 29 -1.08 15.03 -0.19
C GLY A 29 0.07 15.50 0.70
N PRO A 30 1.12 16.10 0.10
CA PRO A 30 2.23 16.65 0.86
C PRO A 30 1.87 18.00 1.51
N LEU A 31 2.64 18.35 2.53
CA LEU A 31 2.68 19.70 3.07
C LEU A 31 3.46 20.59 2.11
N CYS A 32 2.88 21.73 1.69
CA CYS A 32 3.58 22.70 0.85
C CYS A 32 3.08 24.12 1.11
N ASP A 33 3.86 25.10 0.67
CA ASP A 33 3.43 26.49 0.58
C ASP A 33 2.84 26.79 -0.79
N THR A 34 1.69 27.47 -0.79
CA THR A 34 0.94 27.88 -1.98
C THR A 34 1.29 29.29 -2.44
N GLY A 35 2.42 29.84 -1.96
CA GLY A 35 2.88 31.20 -2.25
C GLY A 35 2.40 32.24 -1.24
N SER A 36 1.82 31.82 -0.11
CA SER A 36 1.34 32.69 0.97
C SER A 36 2.30 32.73 2.17
N GLY A 37 3.41 32.00 2.14
CA GLY A 37 4.30 31.82 3.28
C GLY A 37 3.73 30.87 4.36
N ASN A 38 2.66 30.13 4.05
CA ASN A 38 1.97 29.27 5.01
C ASN A 38 1.88 27.83 4.50
N TYR A 39 2.48 26.92 5.26
CA TYR A 39 2.52 25.50 4.96
C TYR A 39 1.18 24.85 5.27
N THR A 40 0.49 24.42 4.21
CA THR A 40 -0.82 23.79 4.32
C THR A 40 -0.85 22.48 3.53
N TYR A 41 -1.93 21.72 3.70
CA TYR A 41 -2.23 20.55 2.88
C TYR A 41 -3.33 20.92 1.88
N PRO A 42 -3.00 21.57 0.74
CA PRO A 42 -4.01 22.04 -0.21
C PRO A 42 -4.81 20.90 -0.84
N PHE A 43 -4.22 19.70 -0.86
CA PHE A 43 -4.81 18.51 -1.45
C PHE A 43 -5.53 17.61 -0.45
N ARG A 44 -5.77 18.06 0.79
CA ARG A 44 -6.46 17.27 1.80
C ARG A 44 -7.96 17.16 1.51
N ASN A 45 -8.29 16.47 0.42
CA ASN A 45 -9.63 16.18 -0.02
C ASN A 45 -9.77 14.67 -0.18
N TYR A 46 -10.73 14.10 0.54
CA TYR A 46 -11.07 12.68 0.51
C TYR A 46 -11.87 12.27 -0.74
N SER A 47 -12.08 13.19 -1.70
CA SER A 47 -12.83 12.93 -2.93
C SER A 47 -11.91 12.60 -4.11
N LEU A 48 -12.20 11.48 -4.76
CA LEU A 48 -11.49 11.02 -5.96
C LEU A 48 -11.86 11.79 -7.24
N ASP A 49 -12.98 12.51 -7.20
CA ASP A 49 -13.65 13.11 -8.37
C ASP A 49 -12.81 14.19 -9.09
N ASN A 50 -11.79 14.72 -8.41
CA ASN A 50 -10.83 15.66 -9.02
C ASN A 50 -9.45 15.53 -8.38
N SER A 51 -8.98 14.29 -8.17
CA SER A 51 -7.72 14.03 -7.49
C SER A 51 -6.52 14.68 -8.19
N TYR A 52 -5.73 15.41 -7.43
CA TYR A 52 -4.47 16.00 -7.89
C TYR A 52 -3.52 14.96 -8.48
N LEU A 53 -3.66 13.67 -8.11
CA LEU A 53 -2.90 12.54 -8.64
C LEU A 53 -2.97 12.39 -10.16
N LEU A 54 -4.15 12.62 -10.76
CA LEU A 54 -4.37 12.50 -12.21
C LEU A 54 -4.21 13.86 -12.91
N ASN A 55 -4.43 14.95 -12.20
CA ASN A 55 -4.36 16.29 -12.74
C ASN A 55 -3.00 16.94 -12.47
N GLN A 56 -2.00 16.59 -13.28
CA GLN A 56 -0.66 17.18 -13.24
C GLN A 56 -0.60 18.73 -13.15
N PRO A 57 -1.46 19.54 -13.82
CA PRO A 57 -1.42 20.99 -13.68
C PRO A 57 -1.73 21.50 -12.26
N THR A 58 -2.43 20.71 -11.43
CA THR A 58 -2.71 21.08 -10.04
C THR A 58 -1.45 21.08 -9.17
N TRP A 59 -0.37 20.41 -9.59
CA TRP A 59 0.88 20.34 -8.82
C TRP A 59 1.60 21.68 -8.75
N ALA A 60 1.34 22.59 -9.70
CA ALA A 60 1.85 23.96 -9.68
C ALA A 60 1.25 24.81 -8.54
N THR A 61 0.23 24.31 -7.84
CA THR A 61 -0.32 24.96 -6.63
C THR A 61 0.69 24.98 -5.49
N CYS A 62 1.58 23.97 -5.43
CA CYS A 62 2.69 23.97 -4.47
C CYS A 62 3.89 24.66 -5.10
N GLN A 63 4.23 25.84 -4.61
CA GLN A 63 5.37 26.60 -5.11
C GLN A 63 6.67 26.21 -4.41
N GLU A 64 6.61 26.00 -3.10
CA GLU A 64 7.75 25.54 -2.30
C GLU A 64 7.35 24.39 -1.37
N PRO A 65 8.18 23.34 -1.24
CA PRO A 65 9.39 23.05 -2.02
C PRO A 65 9.09 22.51 -3.44
N GLU A 66 9.99 22.77 -4.38
CA GLU A 66 9.84 22.35 -5.79
C GLU A 66 9.73 20.82 -5.90
N HIS A 67 8.85 20.35 -6.78
CA HIS A 67 8.62 18.92 -7.08
C HIS A 67 8.19 18.01 -5.90
N ILE A 68 7.81 18.58 -4.74
CA ILE A 68 7.41 17.78 -3.57
C ILE A 68 6.18 16.89 -3.84
N VAL A 69 5.25 17.38 -4.66
CA VAL A 69 4.04 16.66 -5.05
C VAL A 69 4.39 15.42 -5.86
N LEU A 70 5.26 15.56 -6.86
CA LEU A 70 5.73 14.43 -7.66
C LEU A 70 6.41 13.39 -6.77
N TRP A 71 7.31 13.82 -5.88
CA TRP A 71 8.06 12.93 -5.01
C TRP A 71 7.15 12.11 -4.09
N ASN A 72 6.20 12.79 -3.44
CA ASN A 72 5.22 12.17 -2.57
C ASN A 72 4.36 11.14 -3.32
N VAL A 73 3.87 11.49 -4.51
CA VAL A 73 3.02 10.61 -5.32
C VAL A 73 3.80 9.38 -5.80
N VAL A 74 5.02 9.57 -6.31
CA VAL A 74 5.86 8.48 -6.80
C VAL A 74 6.22 7.51 -5.68
N LEU A 75 6.68 8.01 -4.53
CA LEU A 75 7.03 7.16 -3.40
C LEU A 75 5.87 6.29 -2.94
N PHE A 76 4.74 6.92 -2.61
CA PHE A 76 3.60 6.21 -2.07
C PHE A 76 2.94 5.30 -3.12
N SER A 77 3.02 5.63 -4.41
CA SER A 77 2.59 4.75 -5.49
C SER A 77 3.45 3.49 -5.58
N ILE A 78 4.78 3.63 -5.53
CA ILE A 78 5.70 2.48 -5.50
C ILE A 78 5.45 1.63 -4.26
N GLN A 79 5.32 2.26 -3.10
CA GLN A 79 5.08 1.58 -1.82
C GLN A 79 3.75 0.81 -1.82
N LEU A 80 2.69 1.42 -2.38
CA LEU A 80 1.40 0.78 -2.59
C LEU A 80 1.51 -0.41 -3.55
N GLY A 81 2.24 -0.27 -4.66
CA GLY A 81 2.50 -1.34 -5.60
C GLY A 81 3.22 -2.54 -4.95
N ILE A 82 4.28 -2.27 -4.18
CA ILE A 82 5.02 -3.29 -3.42
C ILE A 82 4.10 -3.97 -2.42
N GLY A 83 3.32 -3.21 -1.64
CA GLY A 83 2.39 -3.78 -0.65
C GLY A 83 1.31 -4.67 -1.28
N VAL A 84 0.77 -4.29 -2.45
CA VAL A 84 -0.18 -5.12 -3.18
C VAL A 84 0.47 -6.42 -3.68
N VAL A 85 1.68 -6.34 -4.24
CA VAL A 85 2.41 -7.54 -4.68
C VAL A 85 2.71 -8.47 -3.51
N GLU A 86 3.16 -7.93 -2.37
CA GLU A 86 3.41 -8.71 -1.16
C GLU A 86 2.15 -9.39 -0.63
N ALA A 87 1.01 -8.69 -0.62
CA ALA A 87 -0.27 -9.26 -0.22
C ALA A 87 -0.66 -10.44 -1.11
N VAL A 88 -0.52 -10.32 -2.44
CA VAL A 88 -0.82 -11.39 -3.40
C VAL A 88 0.09 -12.61 -3.18
N LEU A 89 1.39 -12.37 -2.96
CA LEU A 89 2.35 -13.45 -2.69
C LEU A 89 2.07 -14.15 -1.36
N CYS A 90 1.79 -13.40 -0.29
CA CYS A 90 1.45 -13.97 1.03
C CYS A 90 0.17 -14.80 0.97
N LEU A 91 -0.88 -14.29 0.32
CA LEU A 91 -2.15 -15.03 0.14
C LEU A 91 -1.94 -16.35 -0.62
N SER A 92 -1.11 -16.33 -1.67
CA SER A 92 -0.78 -17.53 -2.44
C SER A 92 -0.07 -18.58 -1.59
N GLN A 93 0.84 -18.16 -0.70
CA GLN A 93 1.53 -19.05 0.23
C GLN A 93 0.59 -19.63 1.30
N VAL A 94 -0.35 -18.83 1.81
CA VAL A 94 -1.36 -19.31 2.76
C VAL A 94 -2.24 -20.38 2.12
N VAL A 95 -2.74 -20.16 0.90
CA VAL A 95 -3.56 -21.16 0.17
C VAL A 95 -2.77 -22.46 -0.06
N SER A 96 -1.53 -22.35 -0.53
CA SER A 96 -0.69 -23.52 -0.79
C SER A 96 -0.37 -24.30 0.49
N GLY A 97 -0.07 -23.59 1.59
CA GLY A 97 0.18 -24.21 2.89
C GLY A 97 -1.06 -24.87 3.49
N LEU A 98 -2.25 -24.26 3.33
CA LEU A 98 -3.51 -24.85 3.76
C LEU A 98 -3.82 -26.11 2.95
N CYS A 99 -3.69 -26.08 1.63
CA CYS A 99 -3.88 -27.25 0.77
C CYS A 99 -2.97 -28.42 1.18
N ASP A 100 -1.71 -28.16 1.50
CA ASP A 100 -0.77 -29.19 1.97
C ASP A 100 -1.17 -29.77 3.34
N ILE A 101 -1.64 -28.93 4.28
CA ILE A 101 -2.17 -29.38 5.58
C ILE A 101 -3.42 -30.26 5.40
N PHE A 102 -4.38 -29.83 4.57
CA PHE A 102 -5.63 -30.57 4.35
C PHE A 102 -5.42 -31.84 3.51
N CYS A 103 -4.58 -31.81 2.48
CA CYS A 103 -4.31 -32.98 1.64
C CYS A 103 -3.37 -33.99 2.31
N GLY A 104 -2.35 -33.50 3.05
CA GLY A 104 -1.44 -34.34 3.83
C GLY A 104 -2.12 -35.06 5.01
N THR A 105 -3.19 -34.50 5.57
CA THR A 105 -4.01 -35.17 6.59
C THR A 105 -4.91 -36.26 6.02
N CYS A 106 -5.31 -36.18 4.74
CA CYS A 106 -6.07 -37.25 4.07
C CYS A 106 -5.19 -38.48 3.76
N VAL A 107 -3.95 -38.29 3.27
CA VAL A 107 -3.04 -39.41 2.96
C VAL A 107 -2.61 -40.18 4.23
N ARG A 108 -2.41 -39.48 5.35
CA ARG A 108 -2.06 -40.13 6.64
C ARG A 108 -3.21 -40.92 7.28
N LYS A 109 -4.46 -40.62 6.92
CA LYS A 109 -5.64 -41.31 7.49
C LYS A 109 -5.98 -42.62 6.76
N GLY A 110 -5.31 -42.93 5.65
CA GLY A 110 -5.49 -44.16 4.87
C GLY A 110 -4.41 -45.24 5.09
N GLN A 111 -3.50 -45.06 6.04
CA GLN A 111 -2.50 -46.06 6.47
C GLN A 111 -2.74 -46.55 7.91
N GLY A 112 -4.01 -46.66 8.30
CA GLY A 112 -4.44 -47.36 9.52
C GLY A 112 -4.99 -48.73 9.18
#